data_AF-A0A853F5E9-F1
#
_entry.id   AF-A0A853F5E9-F1
#
_cell.length_a   1.000
_cell.length_b   1.000
_cell.length_c   1.000
_cell.angle_alpha   90.00
_cell.angle_beta   90.00
_cell.angle_gamma   90.00
#
_symmetry.space_group_name_H-M   'P 1'
#
loop_
_entity.id
_entity.type
_entity.pdbx_description
1 polymer ?
#
loop_
_entity_poly.entity_id
_entity_poly.type
_entity_poly.pdbx_seq_one_letter_code
_entity_poly.pdbx_strand_id
1 'polypeptide(L)'
;MGAGLHGKNGLNPTACIHLLQVYVIPILTYGLEILLPSRTELQTLEIFYRKILKQILSIPTNTADPAVYILAGVIPIESRIHKLALGMYANICRTTNSIEREIAERQLGMKAINDNSWFSKLKQILAIYELPSSHNILDLPPTKNAWKKMVNKAVNEYWIEHIKKMSTYFKSLDYLNASNYSNGKAHAALASVQTSARDIARLPVKLRLMTGTYYLQSNKAAFNQNRIDPTCLVCQMEPETLEHFLLDCNVLAETREPYISELNVLIKECHPCVKCNTTNTFILNLRSILDPSTVCCGCDCNCLKTLYTFEHVTRRLCFALNTKRNNILKTLPNNRRKGL
;
A
#
# COMPACT_ATOMS: atom_id res chain seq x y z
N MET A 1 12.06 -17.67 12.62
CA MET A 1 11.98 -16.39 13.35
C MET A 1 12.63 -15.32 12.49
N GLY A 2 11.90 -14.27 12.09
CA GLY A 2 12.40 -13.30 11.12
C GLY A 2 13.34 -12.25 11.74
N ALA A 3 14.06 -11.52 10.91
CA ALA A 3 15.10 -10.53 11.25
C ALA A 3 14.61 -9.23 11.95
N GLY A 4 13.80 -9.30 13.01
CA GLY A 4 13.50 -8.14 13.87
C GLY A 4 12.60 -7.04 13.29
N LEU A 5 12.28 -7.04 11.99
CA LEU A 5 11.44 -6.03 11.33
C LEU A 5 9.93 -6.38 11.37
N HIS A 6 9.41 -6.64 12.57
CA HIS A 6 8.04 -7.10 12.77
C HIS A 6 7.31 -5.95 13.45
N GLY A 7 6.07 -5.67 13.07
CA GLY A 7 5.26 -4.67 13.77
C GLY A 7 5.13 -4.93 15.28
N LYS A 8 5.37 -6.16 15.74
CA LYS A 8 5.35 -6.50 17.17
C LYS A 8 6.58 -6.05 17.97
N ASN A 9 7.66 -5.62 17.32
CA ASN A 9 8.93 -5.28 17.99
C ASN A 9 9.02 -3.80 18.40
N GLY A 10 7.89 -3.08 18.40
CA GLY A 10 7.80 -1.71 18.93
C GLY A 10 8.24 -0.60 17.97
N LEU A 11 8.77 -0.92 16.79
CA LEU A 11 9.07 0.08 15.77
C LEU A 11 7.82 0.45 14.97
N ASN A 12 7.64 1.75 14.72
CA ASN A 12 6.58 2.25 13.85
C ASN A 12 6.80 1.71 12.41
N PRO A 13 5.76 1.15 11.74
CA PRO A 13 5.85 0.69 10.36
C PRO A 13 6.44 1.71 9.38
N THR A 14 6.19 3.02 9.53
CA THR A 14 6.79 4.04 8.66
C THR A 14 8.30 4.11 8.83
N ALA A 15 8.80 3.99 10.07
CA ALA A 15 10.23 3.90 10.34
C ALA A 15 10.82 2.61 9.76
N CYS A 16 10.14 1.47 9.88
CA CYS A 16 10.58 0.21 9.27
C CYS A 16 10.65 0.30 7.74
N ILE A 17 9.67 0.93 7.09
CA ILE A 17 9.69 1.17 5.64
C ILE A 17 10.86 2.08 5.27
N HIS A 18 11.11 3.13 6.06
CA HIS A 18 12.25 4.00 5.83
C HIS A 18 13.59 3.25 5.94
N LEU A 19 13.76 2.42 6.98
CA LEU A 19 14.95 1.57 7.15
C LEU A 19 15.13 0.59 5.98
N LEU A 20 14.04 -0.03 5.50
CA LEU A 20 14.04 -0.87 4.31
C LEU A 20 14.54 -0.09 3.08
N GLN A 21 14.02 1.11 2.85
CA GLN A 21 14.42 1.97 1.72
C GLN A 21 15.86 2.46 1.79
N VAL A 22 16.37 2.75 3.00
CA VAL A 22 17.71 3.33 3.20
C VAL A 22 18.80 2.26 3.21
N TYR A 23 18.56 1.11 3.85
CA TYR A 23 19.61 0.13 4.09
C TYR A 23 19.49 -1.12 3.23
N VAL A 24 18.27 -1.64 3.08
CA VAL A 24 18.06 -2.94 2.44
C VAL A 24 17.93 -2.80 0.92
N ILE A 25 17.13 -1.84 0.45
CA ILE A 25 16.88 -1.67 -0.99
C ILE A 25 18.16 -1.37 -1.77
N PRO A 26 19.08 -0.49 -1.32
CA PRO A 26 20.33 -0.25 -2.05
C PRO A 26 21.15 -1.52 -2.23
N ILE A 27 21.22 -2.38 -1.20
CA ILE A 27 21.91 -3.68 -1.26
C ILE A 27 21.21 -4.61 -2.25
N LEU A 28 19.88 -4.72 -2.19
CA LEU A 28 19.11 -5.57 -3.09
C LEU A 28 19.21 -5.15 -4.56
N THR A 29 19.39 -3.86 -4.83
CA THR A 29 19.43 -3.32 -6.19
C THR A 29 20.85 -3.13 -6.74
N TYR A 30 21.88 -3.39 -5.95
CA TYR A 30 23.27 -3.15 -6.33
C TYR A 30 23.66 -3.96 -7.57
N GLY A 31 24.11 -3.28 -8.63
CA GLY A 31 24.54 -3.89 -9.88
C GLY A 31 23.41 -4.37 -10.80
N LEU A 32 22.15 -4.27 -10.38
CA LEU A 32 21.00 -4.67 -11.20
C LEU A 32 20.75 -3.72 -12.37
N GLU A 33 21.26 -2.50 -12.31
CA GLU A 33 21.27 -1.56 -13.43
C GLU A 33 22.11 -2.03 -14.62
N ILE A 34 23.13 -2.86 -14.35
CA ILE A 34 24.01 -3.45 -15.38
C ILE A 34 23.43 -4.77 -15.86
N LEU A 35 23.01 -5.64 -14.94
CA LEU A 35 22.52 -6.98 -15.29
C LEU A 35 21.15 -6.93 -15.99
N LEU A 36 20.28 -6.00 -15.58
CA LEU A 36 18.86 -5.93 -15.97
C LEU A 36 18.18 -7.31 -15.90
N PRO A 37 17.68 -7.72 -14.72
CA PRO A 37 17.17 -9.07 -14.53
C PRO A 37 16.06 -9.43 -15.52
N SER A 38 15.96 -10.71 -15.84
CA SER A 38 14.83 -11.25 -16.60
C SER A 38 13.51 -11.07 -15.84
N ARG A 39 12.38 -11.24 -16.54
CA ARG A 39 11.04 -11.09 -15.94
C ARG A 39 10.81 -12.03 -14.75
N THR A 40 11.33 -13.25 -14.81
CA THR A 40 11.20 -14.25 -13.73
C THR A 40 12.04 -13.88 -12.51
N GLU A 41 13.25 -13.36 -12.72
CA GLU A 41 14.13 -12.87 -11.65
C GLU A 41 13.55 -11.61 -11.00
N LEU A 42 13.06 -10.66 -11.79
CA LEU A 42 12.34 -9.47 -11.30
C LEU A 42 11.13 -9.89 -10.46
N GLN A 43 10.33 -10.84 -10.94
CA GLN A 43 9.18 -11.35 -10.19
C GLN A 43 9.59 -11.98 -8.86
N THR A 44 10.69 -12.73 -8.83
CA THR A 44 11.22 -13.35 -7.61
C THR A 44 11.65 -12.28 -6.60
N LEU A 45 12.38 -11.26 -7.06
CA LEU A 45 12.79 -10.13 -6.22
C LEU A 45 11.59 -9.33 -5.70
N GLU A 46 10.58 -9.13 -6.55
CA GLU A 46 9.37 -8.41 -6.18
C GLU A 46 8.53 -9.19 -5.15
N ILE A 47 8.42 -10.51 -5.28
CA ILE A 47 7.78 -11.36 -4.26
C ILE A 47 8.51 -11.23 -2.92
N PHE A 48 9.84 -11.25 -2.92
CA PHE A 48 10.64 -11.05 -1.71
C PHE A 48 10.39 -9.67 -1.09
N TYR A 49 10.46 -8.61 -1.90
CA TYR A 49 10.22 -7.24 -1.45
C TYR A 49 8.81 -7.06 -0.84
N ARG A 50 7.78 -7.53 -1.54
CA ARG A 50 6.39 -7.50 -1.04
C ARG A 50 6.21 -8.32 0.23
N LYS A 51 6.90 -9.47 0.36
CA LYS A 51 6.84 -10.29 1.58
C LYS A 51 7.37 -9.52 2.79
N ILE A 52 8.46 -8.77 2.65
CA ILE A 52 8.97 -7.89 3.70
C ILE A 52 7.96 -6.79 4.04
N LEU A 53 7.40 -6.12 3.04
CA LEU A 53 6.38 -5.08 3.27
C LEU A 53 5.15 -5.64 3.99
N LYS A 54 4.63 -6.81 3.57
CA LYS A 54 3.50 -7.48 4.25
C LYS A 54 3.84 -7.82 5.70
N GLN A 55 5.09 -8.21 6.00
CA GLN A 55 5.55 -8.43 7.38
C GLN A 55 5.61 -7.14 8.21
N ILE A 56 6.17 -6.05 7.66
CA ILE A 56 6.21 -4.74 8.32
C ILE A 56 4.78 -4.27 8.65
N LEU A 57 3.86 -4.41 7.69
CA LEU A 57 2.45 -4.06 7.83
C LEU A 57 1.65 -5.07 8.69
N SER A 58 2.23 -6.22 9.05
CA SER A 58 1.57 -7.30 9.79
C SER A 58 0.25 -7.80 9.16
N ILE A 59 0.18 -7.73 7.82
CA ILE A 59 -0.94 -8.20 7.01
C ILE A 59 -0.65 -9.60 6.42
N PRO A 60 -1.69 -10.39 6.10
CA PRO A 60 -1.52 -11.72 5.52
C PRO A 60 -0.76 -11.72 4.18
N THR A 61 -0.10 -12.84 3.86
CA THR A 61 0.65 -13.02 2.61
C THR A 61 -0.23 -12.99 1.36
N ASN A 62 -1.50 -13.36 1.48
CA ASN A 62 -2.51 -13.31 0.42
C ASN A 62 -3.16 -11.93 0.25
N THR A 63 -2.76 -10.90 1.01
CA THR A 63 -3.24 -9.53 0.79
C THR A 63 -2.90 -9.08 -0.62
N ALA A 64 -3.85 -8.44 -1.31
CA ALA A 64 -3.66 -7.93 -2.67
C ALA A 64 -2.42 -7.02 -2.75
N ASP A 65 -1.58 -7.28 -3.75
CA ASP A 65 -0.32 -6.56 -3.94
C ASP A 65 -0.47 -5.03 -4.07
N PRO A 66 -1.44 -4.45 -4.82
CA PRO A 66 -1.61 -3.00 -4.85
C PRO A 66 -1.86 -2.37 -3.47
N ALA A 67 -2.56 -3.06 -2.57
CA ALA A 67 -2.80 -2.56 -1.22
C ALA A 67 -1.52 -2.39 -0.42
N VAL A 68 -0.54 -3.28 -0.62
CA VAL A 68 0.76 -3.21 0.07
C VAL A 68 1.49 -1.93 -0.31
N TYR A 69 1.53 -1.60 -1.60
CA TYR A 69 2.18 -0.39 -2.11
C TYR A 69 1.44 0.87 -1.67
N ILE A 70 0.11 0.89 -1.76
CA ILE A 70 -0.74 2.02 -1.33
C ILE A 70 -0.52 2.31 0.15
N LEU A 71 -0.58 1.29 1.00
CA LEU A 71 -0.39 1.42 2.44
C LEU A 71 1.01 1.94 2.77
N ALA A 72 2.03 1.30 2.20
CA ALA A 72 3.42 1.64 2.52
C ALA A 72 3.88 2.97 1.89
N GLY A 73 3.19 3.47 0.86
CA GLY A 73 3.62 4.66 0.13
C GLY A 73 4.89 4.41 -0.68
N VAL A 74 5.04 3.21 -1.24
CA VAL A 74 6.24 2.80 -2.00
C VAL A 74 5.84 2.24 -3.35
N ILE A 75 6.77 2.21 -4.30
CA ILE A 75 6.59 1.64 -5.64
C ILE A 75 7.34 0.30 -5.78
N PRO A 76 7.00 -0.54 -6.77
CA PRO A 76 7.65 -1.82 -7.04
C PRO A 76 9.17 -1.71 -7.15
N ILE A 77 9.92 -2.75 -6.76
CA ILE A 77 11.39 -2.73 -6.83
C ILE A 77 11.88 -2.64 -8.28
N GLU A 78 11.11 -3.17 -9.23
CA GLU A 78 11.35 -3.01 -10.67
C GLU A 78 11.51 -1.54 -11.07
N SER A 79 10.66 -0.66 -10.55
CA SER A 79 10.72 0.78 -10.83
C SER A 79 12.06 1.41 -10.40
N ARG A 80 12.65 0.91 -9.30
CA ARG A 80 13.95 1.38 -8.80
C ARG A 80 15.07 0.92 -9.71
N ILE A 81 15.05 -0.34 -10.13
CA ILE A 81 16.03 -0.89 -11.08
C ILE A 81 15.98 -0.12 -12.40
N HIS A 82 14.77 0.16 -12.92
CA HIS A 82 14.63 0.95 -14.15
C HIS A 82 15.22 2.35 -14.00
N LYS A 83 14.96 3.04 -12.88
CA LYS A 83 15.57 4.36 -12.60
C LYS A 83 17.10 4.31 -12.55
N LEU A 84 17.69 3.27 -11.96
CA LEU A 84 19.14 3.11 -11.90
C LEU A 84 19.72 2.85 -13.30
N ALA A 85 19.12 1.95 -14.08
CA ALA A 85 19.53 1.66 -15.45
C ALA A 85 19.45 2.89 -16.37
N LEU A 86 18.35 3.64 -16.30
CA LEU A 86 18.19 4.90 -17.03
C LEU A 86 19.20 5.97 -16.56
N GLY A 87 19.53 5.99 -15.27
CA GLY A 87 20.56 6.86 -14.71
C GLY A 87 21.95 6.54 -15.25
N MET A 88 22.30 5.25 -15.29
CA MET A 88 23.56 4.75 -15.87
C MET A 88 23.65 5.08 -17.36
N TYR A 89 22.59 4.82 -18.13
CA TYR A 89 22.55 5.11 -19.56
C TYR A 89 22.79 6.60 -19.86
N ALA A 90 22.15 7.50 -19.11
CA ALA A 90 22.37 8.92 -19.30
C ALA A 90 23.77 9.39 -18.87
N ASN A 91 24.45 8.67 -17.96
CA ASN A 91 25.86 8.93 -17.67
C ASN A 91 26.73 8.55 -18.87
N ILE A 92 26.52 7.36 -19.46
CA ILE A 92 27.20 6.94 -20.70
C ILE A 92 27.01 7.98 -21.80
N CYS A 93 25.78 8.46 -22.01
CA CYS A 93 25.49 9.46 -23.04
C CYS A 93 26.13 10.84 -22.76
N ARG A 94 26.48 11.17 -21.52
CA ARG A 94 27.14 12.46 -21.20
C ARG A 94 28.65 12.40 -21.29
N THR A 95 29.25 11.22 -21.12
CA THR A 95 30.70 11.05 -21.17
C THR A 95 31.15 10.98 -22.63
N THR A 96 31.61 12.11 -23.16
CA THR A 96 32.19 12.18 -24.51
C THR A 96 33.52 11.43 -24.58
N ASN A 97 33.84 10.81 -25.72
CA ASN A 97 35.09 10.08 -25.97
C ASN A 97 35.35 8.92 -24.99
N SER A 98 34.29 8.21 -24.59
CA SER A 98 34.38 7.02 -23.75
C SER A 98 34.05 5.77 -24.56
N ILE A 99 34.73 4.67 -24.24
CA ILE A 99 34.49 3.36 -24.88
C ILE A 99 33.04 2.93 -24.68
N GLU A 100 32.46 3.21 -23.51
CA GLU A 100 31.06 2.90 -23.21
C GLU A 100 30.09 3.64 -24.13
N ARG A 101 30.39 4.89 -24.49
CA ARG A 101 29.59 5.68 -25.43
C ARG A 101 29.71 5.12 -26.86
N GLU A 102 30.93 4.81 -27.31
CA GLU A 102 31.14 4.18 -28.63
C GLU A 102 30.41 2.83 -28.75
N ILE A 103 30.44 2.04 -27.68
CA ILE A 103 29.67 0.79 -27.57
C ILE A 103 28.17 1.10 -27.65
N ALA A 104 27.69 2.12 -26.94
CA ALA A 104 26.28 2.50 -26.98
C ALA A 104 25.84 2.92 -28.38
N GLU A 105 26.60 3.77 -29.07
CA GLU A 105 26.33 4.21 -30.45
C GLU A 105 26.22 3.00 -31.39
N ARG A 106 27.22 2.11 -31.34
CA ARG A 106 27.24 0.89 -32.16
C ARG A 106 26.06 -0.04 -31.85
N GLN A 107 25.83 -0.36 -30.58
CA GLN A 107 24.78 -1.30 -30.19
C GLN A 107 23.39 -0.75 -30.50
N LEU A 108 23.17 0.55 -30.33
CA LEU A 108 21.88 1.17 -30.64
C LEU A 108 21.57 1.18 -32.13
N GLY A 109 22.59 1.33 -32.99
CA GLY A 109 22.45 1.24 -34.44
C GLY A 109 22.29 -0.20 -34.97
N MET A 110 22.88 -1.19 -34.28
CA MET A 110 22.85 -2.58 -34.74
C MET A 110 21.70 -3.42 -34.17
N LYS A 111 21.24 -3.15 -32.94
CA LYS A 111 20.31 -4.02 -32.20
C LYS A 111 18.87 -3.57 -32.33
N ALA A 112 18.00 -4.53 -32.65
CA ALA A 112 16.56 -4.35 -32.63
C ALA A 112 16.03 -4.28 -31.19
N ILE A 113 14.80 -3.76 -31.01
CA ILE A 113 14.15 -3.64 -29.70
C ILE A 113 13.90 -4.99 -29.01
N ASN A 114 13.80 -6.06 -29.79
CA ASN A 114 13.52 -7.42 -29.29
C ASN A 114 14.78 -8.27 -29.09
N ASP A 115 15.98 -7.75 -29.38
CA ASP A 115 17.20 -8.51 -29.18
C ASP A 115 17.49 -8.70 -27.69
N ASN A 116 18.16 -9.80 -27.35
CA ASN A 116 18.62 -10.05 -25.98
C ASN A 116 19.89 -9.24 -25.68
N SER A 117 19.76 -7.93 -25.55
CA SER A 117 20.84 -7.00 -25.20
C SER A 117 20.41 -6.00 -24.14
N TRP A 118 21.38 -5.46 -23.40
CA TRP A 118 21.12 -4.41 -22.41
C TRP A 118 20.47 -3.18 -23.03
N PHE A 119 20.94 -2.75 -24.22
CA PHE A 119 20.39 -1.60 -24.94
C PHE A 119 18.97 -1.85 -25.47
N SER A 120 18.65 -3.08 -25.87
CA SER A 120 17.29 -3.46 -26.27
C SER A 120 16.31 -3.38 -25.09
N LYS A 121 16.72 -3.89 -23.92
CA LYS A 121 15.95 -3.73 -22.67
C LYS A 121 15.78 -2.25 -22.31
N LEU A 122 16.81 -1.41 -22.47
CA LEU A 122 16.66 0.04 -22.28
C LEU A 122 15.66 0.69 -23.23
N LYS A 123 15.67 0.33 -24.52
CA LYS A 123 14.69 0.82 -25.49
C LYS A 123 13.26 0.49 -25.02
N GLN A 124 13.05 -0.73 -24.51
CA GLN A 124 11.77 -1.13 -23.92
C GLN A 124 11.41 -0.32 -22.67
N ILE A 125 12.36 -0.11 -21.74
CA ILE A 125 12.15 0.69 -20.53
C ILE A 125 11.79 2.14 -20.88
N LEU A 126 12.49 2.76 -21.84
CA LEU A 126 12.19 4.11 -22.32
C LEU A 126 10.78 4.18 -22.91
N ALA A 127 10.38 3.17 -23.69
CA ALA A 127 9.05 3.09 -24.28
C ALA A 127 7.94 2.91 -23.21
N ILE A 128 8.15 2.08 -22.19
CA ILE A 128 7.19 1.86 -21.09
C ILE A 128 6.84 3.18 -20.38
N TYR A 129 7.84 4.06 -20.20
CA TYR A 129 7.66 5.32 -19.49
C TYR A 129 7.50 6.53 -20.41
N GLU A 130 7.29 6.32 -21.72
CA GLU A 130 7.13 7.39 -22.71
C GLU A 130 8.27 8.44 -22.66
N LEU A 131 9.49 7.98 -22.39
CA LEU A 131 10.69 8.82 -22.34
C LEU A 131 11.27 9.03 -23.75
N PRO A 132 12.12 10.06 -23.95
CA PRO A 132 12.81 10.26 -25.22
C PRO A 132 13.53 9.00 -25.71
N SER A 133 13.59 8.82 -27.03
CA SER A 133 14.24 7.65 -27.62
C SER A 133 15.72 7.58 -27.21
N SER A 134 16.29 6.39 -27.22
CA SER A 134 17.72 6.19 -26.93
C SER A 134 18.60 7.03 -27.85
N HIS A 135 18.28 7.13 -29.14
CA HIS A 135 19.04 7.95 -30.08
C HIS A 135 18.99 9.43 -29.71
N ASN A 136 17.80 9.96 -29.38
CA ASN A 136 17.65 11.36 -28.97
C ASN A 136 18.46 11.69 -27.71
N ILE A 137 18.52 10.77 -26.74
CA ILE A 137 19.30 10.94 -25.50
C ILE A 137 20.80 10.89 -25.78
N LEU A 138 21.23 10.06 -26.73
CA LEU A 138 22.64 9.92 -27.09
C LEU A 138 23.16 11.15 -27.85
N ASP A 139 22.36 11.64 -28.80
CA ASP A 139 22.68 12.80 -29.64
C ASP A 139 22.62 14.11 -28.85
N LEU A 140 21.57 14.28 -28.02
CA LEU A 140 21.36 15.46 -27.19
C LEU A 140 21.19 15.07 -25.71
N PRO A 141 22.29 14.76 -25.00
CA PRO A 141 22.22 14.26 -23.65
C PRO A 141 21.70 15.31 -22.67
N PRO A 142 20.61 15.02 -21.91
CA PRO A 142 20.09 15.95 -20.93
C PRO A 142 21.05 16.10 -19.75
N THR A 143 21.00 17.26 -19.09
CA THR A 143 21.77 17.49 -17.85
C THR A 143 21.36 16.48 -16.77
N LYS A 144 22.28 16.16 -15.86
CA LYS A 144 22.04 15.17 -14.79
C LYS A 144 20.77 15.47 -13.98
N ASN A 145 20.55 16.74 -13.63
CA ASN A 145 19.40 17.16 -12.84
C ASN A 145 18.09 17.13 -13.65
N ALA A 146 18.11 17.59 -14.91
CA ALA A 146 16.94 17.54 -15.78
C ALA A 146 16.51 16.09 -16.03
N TRP A 147 17.48 15.21 -16.34
CA TRP A 147 17.23 13.78 -16.53
C TRP A 147 16.66 13.12 -15.28
N LYS A 148 17.28 13.35 -14.12
CA LYS A 148 16.80 12.80 -12.83
C LYS A 148 15.37 13.23 -12.54
N LYS A 149 15.01 14.50 -12.81
CA LYS A 149 13.64 15.01 -12.63
C LYS A 149 12.66 14.35 -13.60
N MET A 150 13.02 14.27 -14.88
CA MET A 150 12.21 13.66 -15.95
C MET A 150 11.94 12.18 -15.66
N VAL A 151 12.98 11.39 -15.42
CA VAL A 151 12.86 9.95 -15.12
C VAL A 151 12.08 9.72 -13.83
N ASN A 152 12.35 10.47 -12.76
CA ASN A 152 11.60 10.28 -11.51
C ASN A 152 10.12 10.59 -11.69
N LYS A 153 9.78 11.65 -12.43
CA LYS A 153 8.40 12.00 -12.74
C LYS A 153 7.72 10.89 -13.53
N ALA A 154 8.23 10.56 -14.72
CA ALA A 154 7.62 9.59 -15.63
C ALA A 154 7.44 8.21 -14.98
N VAL A 155 8.49 7.69 -14.30
CA VAL A 155 8.43 6.39 -13.63
C VAL A 155 7.45 6.41 -12.46
N ASN A 156 7.44 7.48 -11.65
CA ASN A 156 6.50 7.56 -10.53
C ASN A 156 5.05 7.66 -11.02
N GLU A 157 4.77 8.50 -12.01
CA GLU A 157 3.43 8.69 -12.57
C GLU A 157 2.90 7.37 -13.15
N TYR A 158 3.70 6.70 -13.98
CA TYR A 158 3.35 5.38 -14.52
C TYR A 158 2.96 4.39 -13.42
N TRP A 159 3.82 4.18 -12.41
CA TRP A 159 3.57 3.18 -11.38
C TRP A 159 2.43 3.57 -10.43
N ILE A 160 2.28 4.86 -10.12
CA ILE A 160 1.16 5.35 -9.31
C ILE A 160 -0.16 5.04 -10.00
N GLU A 161 -0.29 5.40 -11.27
CA GLU A 161 -1.51 5.15 -12.04
C GLU A 161 -1.72 3.65 -12.29
N HIS A 162 -0.66 2.90 -12.57
CA HIS A 162 -0.73 1.44 -12.71
C HIS A 162 -1.25 0.78 -11.44
N ILE A 163 -0.74 1.15 -10.25
CA ILE A 163 -1.16 0.57 -8.97
C ILE A 163 -2.59 0.96 -8.61
N LYS A 164 -2.98 2.22 -8.84
CA LYS A 164 -4.37 2.66 -8.69
C LYS A 164 -5.29 1.84 -9.58
N LYS A 165 -4.97 1.68 -10.86
CA LYS A 165 -5.73 0.85 -11.79
C LYS A 165 -5.75 -0.62 -11.36
N MET A 166 -4.64 -1.17 -10.88
CA MET A 166 -4.61 -2.52 -10.36
C MET A 166 -5.55 -2.69 -9.16
N SER A 167 -5.63 -1.70 -8.29
CA SER A 167 -6.46 -1.76 -7.08
C SER A 167 -7.95 -1.91 -7.39
N THR A 168 -8.43 -1.37 -8.51
CA THR A 168 -9.84 -1.45 -8.91
C THR A 168 -10.27 -2.86 -9.32
N TYR A 169 -9.32 -3.76 -9.61
CA TYR A 169 -9.64 -5.17 -9.90
C TYR A 169 -9.93 -5.99 -8.64
N PHE A 170 -9.70 -5.44 -7.44
CA PHE A 170 -9.87 -6.14 -6.17
C PHE A 170 -11.01 -5.54 -5.37
N LYS A 171 -12.17 -6.21 -5.34
CA LYS A 171 -13.32 -5.84 -4.51
C LYS A 171 -12.98 -5.73 -3.01
N SER A 172 -11.99 -6.50 -2.55
CA SER A 172 -11.50 -6.43 -1.16
C SER A 172 -10.87 -5.07 -0.80
N LEU A 173 -10.59 -4.22 -1.79
CA LEU A 173 -9.98 -2.90 -1.63
C LEU A 173 -10.97 -1.74 -1.81
N ASP A 174 -12.28 -2.01 -1.91
CA ASP A 174 -13.33 -0.98 -2.09
C ASP A 174 -13.39 0.07 -0.97
N TYR A 175 -12.73 -0.21 0.16
CA TYR A 175 -12.61 0.66 1.33
C TYR A 175 -11.24 1.33 1.47
N LEU A 176 -10.25 0.96 0.66
CA LEU A 176 -8.92 1.56 0.67
C LEU A 176 -8.87 2.69 -0.36
N ASN A 177 -8.55 3.90 0.09
CA ASN A 177 -8.49 5.06 -0.77
C ASN A 177 -7.20 5.11 -1.59
N ALA A 178 -7.25 4.50 -2.78
CA ALA A 178 -6.16 4.56 -3.73
C ALA A 178 -5.92 5.97 -4.31
N SER A 179 -6.88 6.90 -4.23
CA SER A 179 -6.71 8.24 -4.85
C SER A 179 -5.60 9.05 -4.19
N ASN A 180 -5.39 8.85 -2.88
CA ASN A 180 -4.39 9.55 -2.07
C ASN A 180 -3.01 8.89 -2.10
N TYR A 181 -2.86 7.78 -2.85
CA TYR A 181 -1.59 7.09 -2.99
C TYR A 181 -0.54 7.97 -3.67
N SER A 182 0.62 8.07 -3.04
CA SER A 182 1.79 8.76 -3.58
C SER A 182 3.08 8.07 -3.14
N ASN A 183 4.10 8.11 -4.01
CA ASN A 183 5.40 7.54 -3.70
C ASN A 183 6.13 8.38 -2.64
N GLY A 184 6.68 7.73 -1.62
CA GLY A 184 7.40 8.34 -0.50
C GLY A 184 6.50 8.78 0.65
N LYS A 185 5.18 8.67 0.54
CA LYS A 185 4.23 9.06 1.59
C LYS A 185 3.36 7.86 1.97
N ALA A 186 3.62 7.32 3.16
CA ALA A 186 2.82 6.25 3.72
C ALA A 186 1.35 6.69 3.92
N HIS A 187 0.45 5.72 3.87
CA HIS A 187 -0.98 5.95 4.10
C HIS A 187 -1.25 6.55 5.48
N ALA A 188 -2.30 7.36 5.63
CA ALA A 188 -2.66 8.03 6.88
C ALA A 188 -2.84 7.04 8.05
N ALA A 189 -3.39 5.86 7.77
CA ALA A 189 -3.49 4.75 8.71
C ALA A 189 -2.14 4.33 9.35
N LEU A 190 -1.03 4.44 8.62
CA LEU A 190 0.32 4.20 9.12
C LEU A 190 0.96 5.46 9.71
N ALA A 191 0.82 6.59 9.02
CA ALA A 191 1.44 7.86 9.42
C ALA A 191 0.92 8.38 10.78
N SER A 192 -0.33 8.05 11.12
CA SER A 192 -0.98 8.40 12.39
C SER A 192 -0.62 7.47 13.57
N VAL A 193 0.21 6.45 13.37
CA VAL A 193 0.59 5.51 14.44
C VAL A 193 1.58 6.16 15.38
N GLN A 194 1.26 6.17 16.67
CA GLN A 194 2.19 6.56 17.72
C GLN A 194 3.13 5.39 18.05
N THR A 195 4.33 5.68 18.54
CA THR A 195 5.36 4.68 18.89
C THR A 195 5.02 3.79 20.09
N SER A 196 3.80 3.87 20.62
CA SER A 196 3.37 3.00 21.72
C SER A 196 3.09 1.57 21.23
N ALA A 197 3.59 0.57 21.96
CA ALA A 197 3.36 -0.84 21.62
C ALA A 197 1.86 -1.19 21.49
N ARG A 198 1.01 -0.55 22.31
CA ARG A 198 -0.44 -0.73 22.25
C ARG A 198 -1.02 -0.21 20.94
N ASP A 199 -0.60 0.96 20.47
CA ASP A 199 -1.11 1.54 19.23
C ASP A 199 -0.63 0.77 17.99
N ILE A 200 0.63 0.33 18.01
CA ILE A 200 1.18 -0.54 16.97
C ILE A 200 0.45 -1.89 16.93
N ALA A 201 0.08 -2.47 18.08
CA ALA A 201 -0.70 -3.72 18.13
C ALA A 201 -2.13 -3.59 17.60
N ARG A 202 -2.70 -2.37 17.57
CA ARG A 202 -4.05 -2.10 17.04
C ARG A 202 -4.08 -2.04 15.52
N LEU A 203 -3.00 -1.54 14.92
CA LEU A 203 -2.92 -1.29 13.48
C LEU A 203 -3.24 -2.52 12.60
N PRO A 204 -2.72 -3.74 12.87
CA PRO A 204 -2.95 -4.89 11.99
C PRO A 204 -4.44 -5.26 11.86
N VAL A 205 -5.23 -5.04 12.92
CA VAL A 205 -6.68 -5.30 12.87
C VAL A 205 -7.34 -4.36 11.86
N LYS A 206 -7.05 -3.06 11.96
CA LYS A 206 -7.59 -2.06 11.03
C LYS A 206 -7.15 -2.33 9.59
N LEU A 207 -5.86 -2.58 9.35
CA LEU A 207 -5.33 -2.86 8.01
C LEU A 207 -5.96 -4.11 7.39
N ARG A 208 -6.26 -5.14 8.18
CA ARG A 208 -6.93 -6.35 7.67
C ARG A 208 -8.38 -6.10 7.31
N LEU A 209 -9.09 -5.31 8.11
CA LEU A 209 -10.47 -4.91 7.78
C LEU A 209 -10.50 -4.09 6.49
N MET A 210 -9.60 -3.10 6.37
CA MET A 210 -9.52 -2.22 5.21
C MET A 210 -9.08 -2.91 3.92
N THR A 211 -8.28 -3.98 4.00
CA THR A 211 -7.83 -4.77 2.84
C THR A 211 -8.66 -6.03 2.59
N GLY A 212 -9.77 -6.21 3.31
CA GLY A 212 -10.67 -7.37 3.17
C GLY A 212 -10.03 -8.71 3.55
N THR A 213 -8.98 -8.69 4.36
CA THR A 213 -8.24 -9.89 4.83
C THR A 213 -8.58 -10.28 6.27
N TYR A 214 -9.54 -9.59 6.90
CA TYR A 214 -10.06 -9.94 8.21
C TYR A 214 -11.04 -11.13 8.14
N TYR A 215 -10.93 -12.07 9.07
CA TYR A 215 -11.68 -13.33 9.07
C TYR A 215 -13.09 -13.19 9.67
N LEU A 216 -14.01 -12.67 8.87
CA LEU A 216 -15.45 -12.71 9.15
C LEU A 216 -16.09 -13.98 8.55
N GLN A 217 -17.23 -14.41 9.09
CA GLN A 217 -17.94 -15.59 8.58
C GLN A 217 -18.37 -15.45 7.12
N SER A 218 -18.82 -14.27 6.70
CA SER A 218 -19.14 -14.00 5.28
C SER A 218 -17.94 -14.24 4.35
N ASN A 219 -16.75 -13.77 4.74
CA ASN A 219 -15.52 -14.01 3.98
C ASN A 219 -15.16 -15.50 3.95
N LYS A 220 -15.31 -16.22 5.07
CA LYS A 220 -15.05 -17.66 5.10
C LYS A 220 -16.01 -18.42 4.19
N ALA A 221 -17.30 -18.11 4.24
CA ALA A 221 -18.31 -18.73 3.39
C ALA A 221 -18.04 -18.49 1.89
N ALA A 222 -17.52 -17.31 1.53
CA ALA A 222 -17.22 -16.98 0.13
C ALA A 222 -15.98 -17.71 -0.43
N PHE A 223 -14.98 -18.02 0.42
CA PHE A 223 -13.67 -18.55 -0.04
C PHE A 223 -13.37 -19.99 0.37
N ASN A 224 -14.22 -20.64 1.16
CA ASN A 224 -14.02 -22.03 1.55
C ASN A 224 -14.66 -22.99 0.53
N GLN A 225 -14.01 -24.13 0.30
CA GLN A 225 -14.54 -25.22 -0.53
C GLN A 225 -15.74 -25.91 0.14
N ASN A 226 -15.76 -25.92 1.48
CA ASN A 226 -16.86 -26.49 2.25
C ASN A 226 -17.92 -25.43 2.55
N ARG A 227 -19.19 -25.86 2.64
CA ARG A 227 -20.30 -24.97 3.03
C ARG A 227 -20.08 -24.48 4.47
N ILE A 228 -19.79 -23.19 4.60
CA ILE A 228 -19.73 -22.49 5.88
C ILE A 228 -20.97 -21.60 6.01
N ASP A 229 -21.58 -21.60 7.19
CA ASP A 229 -22.67 -20.68 7.52
C ASP A 229 -22.10 -19.24 7.68
N PRO A 230 -22.56 -18.27 6.87
CA PRO A 230 -22.06 -16.90 6.95
C PRO A 230 -22.56 -16.15 8.21
N THR A 231 -23.47 -16.73 9.00
CA THR A 231 -24.11 -16.10 10.16
C THR A 231 -23.08 -15.68 11.22
N CYS A 232 -23.28 -14.49 11.79
CA CYS A 232 -22.45 -13.95 12.85
C CYS A 232 -22.44 -14.85 14.08
N LEU A 233 -21.27 -15.36 14.44
CA LEU A 233 -21.11 -16.23 15.62
C LEU A 233 -21.37 -15.50 16.95
N VAL A 234 -21.34 -14.17 16.93
CA VAL A 234 -21.53 -13.34 18.12
C VAL A 234 -23.02 -13.14 18.41
N CYS A 235 -23.81 -12.66 17.45
CA CYS A 235 -25.23 -12.39 17.65
C CYS A 235 -26.16 -13.50 17.14
N GLN A 236 -25.71 -14.33 16.20
CA GLN A 236 -26.47 -15.43 15.56
C GLN A 236 -27.74 -14.98 14.81
N MET A 237 -27.80 -13.72 14.38
CA MET A 237 -28.97 -13.17 13.69
C MET A 237 -28.75 -12.98 12.20
N GLU A 238 -27.68 -12.26 11.83
CA GLU A 238 -27.40 -11.84 10.46
C GLU A 238 -26.05 -12.37 9.98
N PRO A 239 -25.80 -12.42 8.65
CA PRO A 239 -24.48 -12.69 8.10
C PRO A 239 -23.41 -11.75 8.69
N GLU A 240 -22.25 -12.30 9.05
CA GLU A 240 -21.13 -11.51 9.59
C GLU A 240 -20.41 -10.77 8.45
N THR A 241 -21.04 -9.74 7.90
CA THR A 241 -20.41 -8.83 6.94
C THR A 241 -19.55 -7.80 7.68
N LEU A 242 -18.74 -7.06 6.92
CA LEU A 242 -17.93 -5.97 7.48
C LEU A 242 -18.81 -4.86 8.07
N GLU A 243 -19.93 -4.56 7.39
CA GLU A 243 -20.97 -3.64 7.84
C GLU A 243 -21.61 -4.13 9.14
N HIS A 244 -22.05 -5.39 9.18
CA HIS A 244 -22.61 -5.97 10.39
C HIS A 244 -21.63 -5.90 11.57
N PHE A 245 -20.38 -6.28 11.36
CA PHE A 245 -19.36 -6.27 12.40
C PHE A 245 -19.08 -4.86 12.95
N LEU A 246 -18.93 -3.87 12.05
CA LEU A 246 -18.53 -2.51 12.43
C LEU A 246 -19.70 -1.61 12.84
N LEU A 247 -20.91 -1.83 12.31
CA LEU A 247 -22.04 -0.90 12.41
C LEU A 247 -23.31 -1.49 13.02
N ASP A 248 -23.63 -2.78 12.81
CA ASP A 248 -24.99 -3.27 13.12
C ASP A 248 -25.07 -4.30 14.24
N CYS A 249 -23.99 -5.02 14.53
CA CYS A 249 -24.02 -6.12 15.51
C CYS A 249 -24.42 -5.59 16.90
N ASN A 250 -25.61 -5.97 17.36
CA ASN A 250 -26.21 -5.55 18.63
C ASN A 250 -25.36 -5.93 19.84
N VAL A 251 -24.77 -7.13 19.85
CA VAL A 251 -23.89 -7.60 20.94
C VAL A 251 -22.62 -6.77 21.06
N LEU A 252 -22.21 -6.09 19.98
CA LEU A 252 -21.04 -5.22 19.96
C LEU A 252 -21.39 -3.74 20.15
N ALA A 253 -22.68 -3.38 20.26
CA ALA A 253 -23.14 -1.99 20.29
C ALA A 253 -22.54 -1.19 21.46
N GLU A 254 -22.57 -1.73 22.69
CA GLU A 254 -21.95 -1.10 23.87
C GLU A 254 -20.46 -0.80 23.68
N THR A 255 -19.73 -1.67 22.98
CA THR A 255 -18.29 -1.46 22.72
C THR A 255 -18.08 -0.40 21.63
N ARG A 256 -19.04 -0.25 20.72
CA ARG A 256 -19.00 0.68 19.59
C ARG A 256 -19.33 2.11 20.00
N GLU A 257 -20.38 2.29 20.80
CA GLU A 257 -21.03 3.56 21.10
C GLU A 257 -20.09 4.70 21.55
N PRO A 258 -19.12 4.47 22.47
CA PRO A 258 -18.23 5.55 22.91
C PRO A 258 -17.38 6.12 21.77
N TYR A 259 -16.93 5.26 20.85
CA TYR A 259 -16.13 5.68 19.71
C TYR A 259 -16.98 6.36 18.63
N ILE A 260 -18.23 5.92 18.44
CA ILE A 260 -19.17 6.56 17.52
C ILE A 260 -19.48 7.99 17.99
N SER A 261 -19.71 8.16 19.30
CA SER A 261 -19.88 9.46 19.92
C SER A 261 -18.65 10.36 19.70
N GLU A 262 -17.45 9.84 19.94
CA GLU A 262 -16.19 10.57 19.69
C GLU A 262 -16.01 10.95 18.21
N LEU A 263 -16.31 10.05 17.28
CA LEU A 263 -16.25 10.32 15.83
C LEU A 263 -17.26 11.38 15.42
N ASN A 264 -18.48 11.35 15.94
CA ASN A 264 -19.49 12.36 15.66
C ASN A 264 -19.05 13.77 16.11
N VAL A 265 -18.33 13.87 17.23
CA VAL A 265 -17.73 15.15 17.67
C VAL A 265 -16.66 15.61 16.66
N LEU A 266 -15.73 14.72 16.28
CA LEU A 266 -14.68 15.04 15.31
C LEU A 266 -15.22 15.44 13.93
N ILE A 267 -16.31 14.81 13.48
CA ILE A 267 -16.99 15.18 12.22
C ILE A 267 -17.52 16.61 12.31
N LYS A 268 -18.19 16.97 13.42
CA LYS A 268 -18.72 18.32 13.64
C LYS A 268 -17.60 19.37 13.69
N GLU A 269 -16.46 19.05 14.27
CA GLU A 269 -15.29 19.94 14.31
C GLU A 269 -14.61 20.10 12.94
N CYS A 270 -14.69 19.09 12.06
CA CYS A 270 -14.10 19.10 10.72
C CYS A 270 -14.94 19.89 9.68
N HIS A 271 -16.21 20.16 10.00
CA HIS A 271 -17.21 20.71 9.08
C HIS A 271 -16.98 22.12 8.48
N PRO A 272 -16.05 22.99 8.93
CA PRO A 272 -15.83 24.29 8.27
C PRO A 272 -15.25 24.19 6.85
N CYS A 273 -14.77 23.01 6.41
CA CYS A 273 -14.17 22.86 5.09
C CYS A 273 -15.26 22.74 3.99
N VAL A 274 -15.28 23.71 3.06
CA VAL A 274 -16.18 23.76 1.89
C VAL A 274 -16.15 22.47 1.05
N LYS A 275 -15.01 21.77 0.98
CA LYS A 275 -14.87 20.48 0.27
C LYS A 275 -15.38 19.27 1.04
N CYS A 276 -15.53 19.36 2.36
CA CYS A 276 -16.09 18.32 3.22
C CYS A 276 -17.63 18.46 3.38
N ASN A 277 -18.23 19.48 2.77
CA ASN A 277 -19.63 19.83 2.95
C ASN A 277 -20.61 19.00 2.10
N THR A 278 -20.17 17.86 1.56
CA THR A 278 -21.06 16.91 0.88
C THR A 278 -21.93 16.19 1.91
N THR A 279 -23.10 16.80 2.12
CA THR A 279 -24.37 16.26 2.64
C THR A 279 -24.41 15.83 4.11
N ASN A 280 -25.37 16.46 4.82
CA ASN A 280 -25.88 16.23 6.18
C ASN A 280 -26.22 14.77 6.57
N THR A 281 -25.95 13.79 5.71
CA THR A 281 -26.09 12.35 5.95
C THR A 281 -24.72 11.69 6.05
N PHE A 282 -23.81 12.32 6.80
CA PHE A 282 -22.62 11.67 7.32
C PHE A 282 -23.00 10.68 8.43
N ILE A 283 -23.92 9.76 8.13
CA ILE A 283 -24.03 8.52 8.88
C ILE A 283 -22.67 7.89 8.71
N LEU A 284 -22.00 7.57 9.82
CA LEU A 284 -20.76 6.81 9.88
C LEU A 284 -20.83 5.62 8.91
N ASN A 285 -20.39 5.84 7.69
CA ASN A 285 -20.40 4.81 6.69
C ASN A 285 -19.11 4.02 6.84
N LEU A 286 -19.15 2.79 6.34
CA LEU A 286 -18.07 1.84 6.47
C LEU A 286 -16.72 2.38 5.96
N ARG A 287 -16.75 3.18 4.89
CA ARG A 287 -15.57 3.83 4.31
C ARG A 287 -14.93 4.82 5.27
N SER A 288 -15.70 5.67 5.94
CA SER A 288 -15.17 6.67 6.88
C SER A 288 -14.49 6.03 8.10
N ILE A 289 -14.94 4.87 8.55
CA ILE A 289 -14.31 4.12 9.65
C ILE A 289 -13.00 3.47 9.18
N LEU A 290 -13.03 2.82 8.01
CA LEU A 290 -11.90 2.05 7.51
C LEU A 290 -10.78 2.94 6.96
N ASP A 291 -11.15 3.93 6.17
CA ASP A 291 -10.24 4.89 5.57
C ASP A 291 -10.80 6.32 5.66
N PRO A 292 -10.55 7.01 6.78
CA PRO A 292 -10.95 8.41 6.98
C PRO A 292 -10.43 9.39 5.91
N SER A 293 -9.40 9.01 5.14
CA SER A 293 -8.86 9.85 4.06
C SER A 293 -9.79 9.96 2.86
N THR A 294 -10.81 9.10 2.76
CA THR A 294 -11.89 9.22 1.76
C THR A 294 -12.77 10.45 1.98
N VAL A 295 -12.77 10.98 3.20
CA VAL A 295 -13.66 12.04 3.64
C VAL A 295 -12.90 13.33 3.87
N CYS A 296 -11.70 13.21 4.46
CA CYS A 296 -10.85 14.38 4.68
C CYS A 296 -10.20 14.77 3.35
N CYS A 297 -10.65 15.87 2.75
CA CYS A 297 -10.15 16.37 1.46
C CYS A 297 -8.68 16.84 1.47
N GLY A 298 -7.99 16.74 2.62
CA GLY A 298 -6.57 17.04 2.74
C GLY A 298 -6.20 18.50 2.48
N CYS A 299 -7.12 19.46 2.59
CA CYS A 299 -6.72 20.88 2.49
C CYS A 299 -5.84 21.32 3.66
N ASP A 300 -5.05 22.38 3.44
CA ASP A 300 -4.13 23.02 4.41
C ASP A 300 -4.82 23.58 5.68
N CYS A 301 -6.14 23.44 5.72
CA CYS A 301 -7.09 23.86 6.74
C CYS A 301 -7.14 22.91 7.96
N ASN A 302 -6.07 22.71 8.74
CA ASN A 302 -6.05 21.81 9.93
C ASN A 302 -6.49 20.32 9.70
N CYS A 303 -6.89 19.94 8.49
CA CYS A 303 -7.53 18.67 8.18
C CYS A 303 -6.60 17.48 8.37
N LEU A 304 -5.28 17.67 8.28
CA LEU A 304 -4.33 16.59 8.51
C LEU A 304 -4.31 16.16 9.98
N LYS A 305 -4.36 17.12 10.92
CA LYS A 305 -4.42 16.82 12.34
C LYS A 305 -5.73 16.11 12.66
N THR A 306 -6.85 16.61 12.15
CA THR A 306 -8.16 15.98 12.30
C THR A 306 -8.18 14.58 11.70
N LEU A 307 -7.61 14.38 10.51
CA LEU A 307 -7.48 13.07 9.86
C LEU A 307 -6.71 12.08 10.74
N TYR A 308 -5.59 12.50 11.35
CA TYR A 308 -4.83 11.63 12.24
C TYR A 308 -5.57 11.31 13.55
N THR A 309 -6.32 12.27 14.10
CA THR A 309 -7.21 11.99 15.23
C THR A 309 -8.30 11.00 14.84
N PHE A 310 -8.91 11.16 13.66
CA PHE A 310 -9.92 10.25 13.12
C PHE A 310 -9.36 8.83 12.93
N GLU A 311 -8.18 8.72 12.34
CA GLU A 311 -7.44 7.48 12.19
C GLU A 311 -7.17 6.80 13.53
N HIS A 312 -6.78 7.58 14.55
CA HIS A 312 -6.55 7.08 15.90
C HIS A 312 -7.82 6.49 16.53
N VAL A 313 -8.94 7.21 16.48
CA VAL A 313 -10.22 6.77 17.06
C VAL A 313 -10.76 5.54 16.33
N THR A 314 -10.80 5.55 15.01
CA THR A 314 -11.26 4.41 14.20
C THR A 314 -10.38 3.17 14.36
N ARG A 315 -9.06 3.33 14.51
CA ARG A 315 -8.13 2.23 14.85
C ARG A 315 -8.44 1.63 16.22
N ARG A 316 -8.74 2.47 17.22
CA ARG A 316 -9.17 2.00 18.55
C ARG A 316 -10.50 1.26 18.50
N LEU A 317 -11.49 1.80 17.78
CA LEU A 317 -12.78 1.16 17.55
C LEU A 317 -12.60 -0.25 16.95
N CYS A 318 -11.92 -0.37 15.81
CA CYS A 318 -11.68 -1.64 15.14
C CYS A 318 -11.05 -2.69 16.07
N PHE A 319 -10.07 -2.27 16.87
CA PHE A 319 -9.40 -3.15 17.81
C PHE A 319 -10.27 -3.54 19.01
N ALA A 320 -11.06 -2.60 19.55
CA ALA A 320 -11.98 -2.87 20.65
C ALA A 320 -13.04 -3.89 20.24
N LEU A 321 -13.66 -3.72 19.07
CA LEU A 321 -14.63 -4.67 18.51
C LEU A 321 -14.01 -6.05 18.28
N ASN A 322 -12.80 -6.11 17.69
CA ASN A 322 -12.07 -7.36 17.52
C ASN A 322 -11.80 -8.06 18.87
N THR A 323 -11.43 -7.29 19.89
CA THR A 323 -11.13 -7.83 21.23
C THR A 323 -12.38 -8.40 21.88
N LYS A 324 -13.49 -7.64 21.88
CA LYS A 324 -14.80 -8.09 22.40
C LYS A 324 -15.28 -9.34 21.67
N ARG A 325 -15.25 -9.34 20.34
CA ARG A 325 -15.59 -10.51 19.50
C ARG A 325 -14.77 -11.73 19.90
N ASN A 326 -13.44 -11.62 19.95
CA ASN A 326 -12.58 -12.74 20.29
C ASN A 326 -12.82 -13.26 21.72
N ASN A 327 -13.15 -12.39 22.67
CA ASN A 327 -13.48 -12.81 24.04
C ASN A 327 -14.79 -13.61 24.07
N ILE A 328 -15.81 -13.20 23.31
CA ILE A 328 -17.07 -13.96 23.18
C ILE A 328 -16.82 -15.30 22.49
N LEU A 329 -16.03 -15.33 21.40
CA LEU A 329 -15.70 -16.59 20.72
C LEU A 329 -14.95 -17.58 21.62
N LYS A 330 -14.16 -17.09 22.57
CA LYS A 330 -13.49 -17.92 23.59
C LYS A 330 -14.42 -18.47 24.66
N THR A 331 -15.63 -17.94 24.84
CA THR A 331 -16.61 -18.52 25.77
C THR A 331 -17.56 -19.50 25.08
N LEU A 332 -17.60 -19.53 23.74
CA LEU A 332 -18.44 -20.45 23.00
C LEU A 332 -18.00 -21.92 23.19
N PRO A 333 -18.97 -22.87 23.28
CA PRO A 333 -18.69 -24.31 23.38
C PRO A 333 -17.82 -24.83 22.22
N ASN A 334 -16.97 -25.83 22.49
CA ASN A 334 -16.05 -26.39 21.49
C ASN A 334 -16.73 -26.88 20.20
N ASN A 335 -17.97 -27.36 20.26
CA ASN A 335 -18.71 -27.79 19.08
C ASN A 335 -18.96 -26.63 18.10
N ARG A 336 -19.09 -25.39 18.59
CA ARG A 336 -19.18 -24.18 17.76
C ARG A 336 -17.82 -23.67 17.29
N ARG A 337 -16.73 -24.10 17.91
CA ARG A 337 -15.36 -23.76 17.47
C ARG A 337 -14.84 -24.65 16.35
N LYS A 338 -15.39 -25.84 16.14
CA LYS A 338 -14.98 -26.71 15.03
C LYS A 338 -15.32 -26.13 13.65
N GLY A 339 -16.18 -25.10 13.58
CA GLY A 339 -16.41 -24.28 12.39
C GLY A 339 -15.64 -22.95 12.35
N LEU A 340 -14.75 -22.67 13.33
CA LEU A 340 -13.89 -21.48 13.34
C LEU A 340 -12.61 -21.67 12.52
#